data_AF-A0A9Q0L287-F1
#
_entry.id   AF-A0A9Q0L287-F1
#
_cell.length_a   1.000
_cell.length_b   1.000
_cell.length_c   1.000
_cell.angle_alpha   90.00
_cell.angle_beta   90.00
_cell.angle_gamma   90.00
#
_symmetry.space_group_name_H-M   'P 1'
#
loop_
_entity.id
_entity.type
_entity.pdbx_description
1 polymer ?
#
loop_
_entity_poly.entity_id
_entity_poly.type
_entity_poly.pdbx_seq_one_letter_code
_entity_poly.pdbx_strand_id
1 'polypeptide(L)'
;MADESFCTSITAICFIYLAQLKFPSPGIAILPIFIDNHKPFIKDTITQLFLTTESESEPHLAGLVIDLFCTSMIDVANELGIPSYLFFTSNAVFLSFMLHFPILDAQIHTNFKDLETELIVPGFINPVPPHVLPSGVSSKRRYGYTWYLYHGRRFKETKGINVNTFAELEPQAVSFLSCNGGIPPVYPVDPLLDLQGQMHSRLDQTKFESVKRWLDNQPPSSVVWLCFGSFGSFGRSGHPILWSLRQPSRGFSSPTDYVNHEEALPEGFLDRTAERGLVCGWVPQVEVLAHPAIGGFVSHCGWNSTLESIWFCVPIAVRMRIKEMQEKSKKTLMDGGSSFISLECLIKEMLNEN
;
A
#
# COMPACT_ATOMS: atom_id res chain seq x y z
N MET A 1 14.32 35.13 -22.71
CA MET A 1 13.02 35.00 -22.03
C MET A 1 12.31 33.84 -22.71
N ALA A 2 12.74 32.61 -22.42
CA ALA A 2 12.31 31.81 -21.27
C ALA A 2 10.79 31.69 -21.25
N ASP A 3 10.25 30.56 -21.74
CA ASP A 3 9.77 29.58 -20.77
C ASP A 3 9.83 28.17 -21.37
N GLU A 4 10.42 27.26 -20.58
CA GLU A 4 10.79 25.90 -20.94
C GLU A 4 9.58 24.98 -20.78
N SER A 5 9.03 24.47 -21.89
CA SER A 5 8.14 23.30 -21.80
C SER A 5 8.98 22.04 -21.61
N PHE A 6 9.35 21.74 -20.38
CA PHE A 6 9.92 20.44 -20.01
C PHE A 6 8.85 19.34 -20.16
N CYS A 7 8.71 18.82 -21.38
CA CYS A 7 8.10 17.53 -21.63
C CYS A 7 9.24 16.50 -21.69
N THR A 8 9.76 16.08 -20.54
CA THR A 8 10.61 14.89 -20.48
C THR A 8 9.71 13.67 -20.59
N SER A 9 9.46 13.23 -21.83
CA SER A 9 9.08 11.85 -22.09
C SER A 9 10.16 10.96 -21.46
N ILE A 10 9.82 10.12 -20.51
CA ILE A 10 10.77 9.19 -19.89
C ILE A 10 11.14 8.14 -20.94
N THR A 11 12.16 8.42 -21.76
CA THR A 11 12.73 7.55 -22.80
C THR A 11 13.62 6.44 -22.24
N ALA A 12 13.75 6.33 -20.91
CA ALA A 12 14.69 5.43 -20.23
C ALA A 12 14.08 4.11 -19.73
N ILE A 13 12.76 3.91 -19.84
CA ILE A 13 12.08 2.69 -19.35
C ILE A 13 11.66 1.83 -20.54
N CYS A 14 12.20 0.62 -20.61
CA CYS A 14 11.80 -0.40 -21.58
C CYS A 14 10.98 -1.48 -20.88
N PHE A 15 9.74 -1.70 -21.33
CA PHE A 15 8.90 -2.80 -20.83
C PHE A 15 9.18 -4.07 -21.62
N ILE A 16 9.60 -5.12 -20.92
CA ILE A 16 9.85 -6.44 -21.51
C ILE A 16 8.74 -7.40 -21.08
N TYR A 17 8.06 -7.97 -22.06
CA TYR A 17 6.99 -8.94 -21.82
C TYR A 17 7.56 -10.35 -21.85
N LEU A 18 7.53 -11.02 -20.70
CA LEU A 18 7.96 -12.41 -20.56
C LEU A 18 6.88 -13.39 -21.06
N ALA A 19 7.29 -14.61 -21.36
CA ALA A 19 6.38 -15.68 -21.77
C ALA A 19 5.31 -15.96 -20.69
N GLN A 20 4.05 -16.12 -21.10
CA GLN A 20 2.95 -16.42 -20.18
C GLN A 20 3.01 -17.88 -19.72
N LEU A 21 3.16 -18.08 -18.42
CA LEU A 21 2.99 -19.39 -17.80
C LEU A 21 1.51 -19.66 -17.52
N LYS A 22 1.03 -20.84 -17.93
CA LYS A 22 -0.32 -21.31 -17.60
C LYS A 22 -0.37 -21.70 -16.12
N PHE A 23 -1.07 -20.89 -15.33
CA PHE A 23 -1.36 -21.20 -13.93
C PHE A 23 -2.87 -21.35 -13.69
N PRO A 24 -3.32 -22.26 -12.82
CA PRO A 24 -4.68 -22.24 -12.32
C PRO A 24 -4.95 -20.90 -11.63
N SER A 25 -6.20 -20.43 -11.69
CA SER A 25 -6.62 -19.07 -11.29
C SER A 25 -5.88 -18.59 -10.03
N PRO A 26 -5.06 -17.53 -10.14
CA PRO A 26 -4.05 -17.29 -9.13
C PRO A 26 -4.65 -16.60 -7.90
N GLY A 27 -4.46 -17.21 -6.73
CA GLY A 27 -4.64 -16.58 -5.42
C GLY A 27 -3.28 -16.20 -4.83
N ILE A 28 -3.25 -15.32 -3.82
CA ILE A 28 -2.00 -14.81 -3.18
C ILE A 28 -1.03 -15.95 -2.80
N ALA A 29 -1.55 -17.12 -2.42
CA ALA A 29 -0.75 -18.29 -2.06
C ALA A 29 0.10 -18.88 -3.22
N ILE A 30 -0.23 -18.56 -4.48
CA ILE A 30 0.47 -19.08 -5.67
C ILE A 30 1.55 -18.09 -6.16
N LEU A 31 1.56 -16.84 -5.66
CA LEU A 31 2.51 -15.80 -6.10
C LEU A 31 3.98 -16.25 -6.02
N PRO A 32 4.45 -16.87 -4.93
CA PRO A 32 5.86 -17.27 -4.85
C PRO A 32 6.22 -18.32 -5.90
N ILE A 33 5.32 -19.27 -6.16
CA ILE A 33 5.50 -20.32 -7.18
C ILE A 33 5.48 -19.69 -8.59
N PHE A 34 4.57 -18.74 -8.81
CA PHE A 34 4.50 -17.99 -10.06
C PHE A 34 5.83 -17.29 -10.32
N ILE A 35 6.34 -16.51 -9.37
CA ILE A 35 7.60 -15.79 -9.49
C ILE A 35 8.77 -16.76 -9.70
N ASP A 36 8.84 -17.83 -8.91
CA ASP A 36 9.94 -18.81 -8.99
C ASP A 36 10.02 -19.48 -10.37
N ASN A 37 8.87 -19.82 -10.96
CA ASN A 37 8.81 -20.39 -12.31
C ASN A 37 9.21 -19.38 -13.41
N HIS A 38 9.27 -18.08 -13.14
CA HIS A 38 9.76 -17.08 -14.10
C HIS A 38 11.28 -16.90 -14.09
N LYS A 39 12.02 -17.47 -13.13
CA LYS A 39 13.49 -17.38 -13.06
C LYS A 39 14.21 -17.69 -14.39
N PRO A 40 13.95 -18.83 -15.08
CA PRO A 40 14.66 -19.14 -16.32
C PRO A 40 14.38 -18.10 -17.41
N PHE A 41 13.12 -17.66 -17.55
CA PHE A 41 12.75 -16.65 -18.56
C PHE A 41 13.42 -15.30 -18.30
N ILE A 42 13.51 -14.87 -17.05
CA ILE A 42 14.19 -13.63 -16.67
C ILE A 42 15.68 -13.76 -16.95
N LYS A 43 16.30 -14.88 -16.57
CA LYS A 43 17.72 -15.16 -16.82
C LYS A 43 18.06 -15.12 -18.31
N ASP A 44 17.30 -15.85 -19.13
CA ASP A 44 17.51 -15.92 -20.58
C ASP A 44 17.33 -14.55 -21.22
N THR A 45 16.30 -13.80 -20.81
CA THR A 45 16.03 -12.43 -21.29
C THR A 45 17.19 -11.49 -20.96
N ILE A 46 17.67 -11.49 -19.71
CA ILE A 46 18.81 -10.64 -19.31
C ILE A 46 20.07 -11.01 -20.10
N THR A 47 20.32 -12.32 -20.27
CA THR A 47 21.50 -12.82 -21.00
C THR A 47 21.49 -12.36 -22.45
N GLN A 48 20.35 -12.48 -23.14
CA GLN A 48 20.19 -12.08 -24.54
C GLN A 48 20.27 -10.57 -24.75
N LEU A 49 19.77 -9.78 -23.79
CA LEU A 49 19.72 -8.33 -23.94
C LEU A 49 21.03 -7.61 -23.57
N PHE A 50 21.80 -8.17 -22.64
CA PHE A 50 22.90 -7.43 -22.02
C PHE A 50 24.23 -8.18 -21.93
N LEU A 51 24.25 -9.51 -22.19
CA LEU A 51 25.47 -10.32 -22.00
C LEU A 51 25.98 -10.99 -23.28
N THR A 52 25.22 -10.94 -24.40
CA THR A 52 25.62 -11.57 -25.66
C THR A 52 26.21 -10.62 -26.71
N THR A 53 26.21 -9.30 -26.46
CA THR A 53 26.69 -8.30 -27.41
C THR A 53 27.99 -7.64 -26.92
N GLU A 54 29.13 -8.05 -27.49
CA GLU A 54 30.45 -7.45 -27.25
C GLU A 54 30.65 -6.15 -28.06
N SER A 55 29.79 -5.15 -27.82
CA SER A 55 29.94 -3.80 -28.39
C SER A 55 30.39 -2.84 -27.29
N GLU A 56 31.53 -2.17 -27.46
CA GLU A 56 32.05 -1.15 -26.51
C GLU A 56 31.11 0.07 -26.33
N SER A 57 30.02 0.15 -27.11
CA SER A 57 29.06 1.26 -27.10
C SER A 57 27.70 0.93 -26.46
N GLU A 58 27.49 -0.30 -25.96
CA GLU A 58 26.20 -0.73 -25.41
C GLU A 58 26.06 -0.55 -23.88
N PRO A 59 24.82 -0.38 -23.38
CA PRO A 59 24.55 -0.14 -21.97
C PRO A 59 24.95 -1.34 -21.10
N HIS A 60 25.81 -1.10 -20.11
CA HIS A 60 26.19 -2.10 -19.11
C HIS A 60 25.07 -2.32 -18.07
N LEU A 61 24.73 -3.59 -17.81
CA LEU A 61 23.76 -3.95 -16.78
C LEU A 61 24.33 -3.74 -15.37
N ALA A 62 23.85 -2.71 -14.69
CA ALA A 62 24.35 -2.35 -13.35
C ALA A 62 23.85 -3.26 -12.21
N GLY A 63 22.72 -3.94 -12.39
CA GLY A 63 22.13 -4.81 -11.36
C GLY A 63 20.62 -4.99 -11.52
N LEU A 64 20.04 -5.79 -10.63
CA LEU A 64 18.62 -6.09 -10.62
C LEU A 64 17.93 -5.42 -9.42
N VAL A 65 16.93 -4.57 -9.68
CA VAL A 65 16.06 -4.03 -8.63
C VAL A 65 14.81 -4.91 -8.53
N ILE A 66 14.55 -5.49 -7.35
CA ILE A 66 13.48 -6.44 -7.12
C ILE A 66 12.47 -5.93 -6.10
N ASP A 67 11.21 -6.33 -6.25
CA ASP A 67 10.17 -6.11 -5.25
C ASP A 67 10.30 -7.09 -4.07
N LEU A 68 9.67 -6.76 -2.93
CA LEU A 68 9.67 -7.58 -1.70
C LEU A 68 9.11 -8.99 -1.88
N PHE A 69 8.27 -9.25 -2.88
CA PHE A 69 7.79 -10.59 -3.25
C PHE A 69 8.75 -11.36 -4.16
N CYS A 70 9.79 -10.72 -4.71
CA CYS A 70 10.63 -11.26 -5.79
C CYS A 70 12.03 -11.71 -5.35
N THR A 71 12.22 -12.05 -4.08
CA THR A 71 13.56 -12.40 -3.55
C THR A 71 14.17 -13.66 -4.13
N SER A 72 13.41 -14.53 -4.80
CA SER A 72 14.00 -15.64 -5.56
C SER A 72 14.84 -15.18 -6.75
N MET A 73 14.61 -13.96 -7.26
CA MET A 73 15.40 -13.37 -8.34
C MET A 73 16.82 -12.96 -7.91
N ILE A 74 17.11 -12.94 -6.61
CA ILE A 74 18.49 -12.82 -6.11
C ILE A 74 19.33 -13.98 -6.62
N ASP A 75 18.76 -15.20 -6.76
CA ASP A 75 19.50 -16.35 -7.29
C ASP A 75 19.87 -16.13 -8.77
N VAL A 76 18.95 -15.57 -9.56
CA VAL A 76 19.22 -15.21 -10.96
C VAL A 76 20.33 -14.17 -11.06
N ALA A 77 20.28 -13.14 -10.22
CA ALA A 77 21.33 -12.11 -10.18
C ALA A 77 22.70 -12.71 -9.81
N ASN A 78 22.74 -13.61 -8.82
CA ASN A 78 23.95 -14.31 -8.40
C ASN A 78 24.52 -15.21 -9.51
N GLU A 79 23.66 -15.97 -10.21
CA GLU A 79 24.07 -16.82 -11.34
C GLU A 79 24.65 -16.01 -12.51
N LEU A 80 24.18 -14.78 -12.70
CA LEU A 80 24.66 -13.85 -13.72
C LEU A 80 25.83 -12.97 -13.26
N GLY A 81 26.24 -13.08 -11.98
CA GLY A 81 27.34 -12.30 -11.42
C GLY A 81 27.04 -10.80 -11.26
N ILE A 82 25.76 -10.41 -11.16
CA ILE A 82 25.33 -9.01 -11.01
C ILE A 82 24.73 -8.76 -9.63
N PRO A 83 24.81 -7.52 -9.08
CA PRO A 83 24.22 -7.22 -7.78
C PRO A 83 22.69 -7.15 -7.85
N SER A 84 22.04 -7.52 -6.75
CA SER A 84 20.61 -7.31 -6.54
C SER A 84 20.35 -6.22 -5.50
N TYR A 85 19.30 -5.43 -5.71
CA TYR A 85 18.84 -4.39 -4.80
C TYR A 85 17.34 -4.60 -4.55
N LEU A 86 16.90 -4.36 -3.31
CA LEU A 86 15.49 -4.42 -2.97
C LEU A 86 14.87 -3.02 -3.13
N PHE A 87 13.69 -2.95 -3.72
CA PHE A 87 12.80 -1.81 -3.58
C PHE A 87 11.62 -2.22 -2.69
N PHE A 88 11.65 -1.79 -1.43
CA PHE A 88 10.66 -2.17 -0.43
C PHE A 88 9.47 -1.22 -0.50
N THR A 89 8.35 -1.71 -1.02
CA THR A 89 7.13 -0.94 -1.32
C THR A 89 6.23 -0.69 -0.10
N SER A 90 6.80 -0.76 1.10
CA SER A 90 6.13 -0.46 2.36
C SER A 90 7.05 0.40 3.25
N ASN A 91 6.64 0.66 4.49
CA ASN A 91 7.33 1.59 5.39
C ASN A 91 8.56 0.98 6.06
N ALA A 92 9.44 1.83 6.60
CA ALA A 92 10.67 1.42 7.27
C ALA A 92 10.39 0.61 8.54
N VAL A 93 9.34 0.93 9.28
CA VAL A 93 8.91 0.17 10.47
C VAL A 93 8.63 -1.30 10.11
N PHE A 94 7.94 -1.53 9.00
CA PHE A 94 7.63 -2.88 8.53
C PHE A 94 8.85 -3.59 7.96
N LEU A 95 9.76 -2.89 7.29
CA LEU A 95 11.05 -3.47 6.89
C LEU A 95 11.86 -3.93 8.11
N SER A 96 11.89 -3.12 9.17
CA SER A 96 12.54 -3.46 10.43
C SER A 96 11.97 -4.74 11.03
N PHE A 97 10.63 -4.86 11.06
CA PHE A 97 9.96 -6.10 11.45
C PHE A 97 10.40 -7.29 10.57
N MET A 98 10.38 -7.15 9.24
CA MET A 98 10.75 -8.23 8.31
C MET A 98 12.18 -8.74 8.55
N LEU A 99 13.14 -7.84 8.76
CA LEU A 99 14.55 -8.17 9.00
C LEU A 99 14.78 -8.78 10.39
N HIS A 100 13.95 -8.43 11.37
CA HIS A 100 14.02 -8.96 12.74
C HIS A 100 13.20 -10.24 12.94
N PHE A 101 12.20 -10.49 12.10
CA PHE A 101 11.27 -11.61 12.25
C PHE A 101 11.94 -12.99 12.35
N PRO A 102 13.00 -13.32 11.60
CA PRO A 102 13.72 -14.59 11.79
C PRO A 102 14.32 -14.77 13.19
N ILE A 103 14.68 -13.67 13.88
CA ILE A 103 15.20 -13.70 15.25
C ILE A 103 14.05 -13.98 16.22
N LEU A 104 12.91 -13.30 16.05
CA LEU A 104 11.71 -13.55 16.87
C LEU A 104 11.22 -15.00 16.73
N ASP A 105 11.21 -15.56 15.51
CA ASP A 105 10.83 -16.95 15.27
C ASP A 105 11.72 -17.96 16.01
N ALA A 106 13.02 -17.69 16.09
CA ALA A 106 13.97 -18.54 16.81
C ALA A 106 13.78 -18.46 18.34
N GLN A 107 13.39 -17.29 18.85
CA GLN A 107 13.19 -17.06 20.29
C GLN A 107 11.81 -17.50 20.79
N ILE A 108 10.78 -17.41 19.94
CA ILE A 108 9.39 -17.67 20.30
C ILE A 108 8.98 -19.02 19.74
N HIS A 109 8.75 -20.01 20.60
CA HIS A 109 8.38 -21.37 20.20
C HIS A 109 6.87 -21.58 20.03
N THR A 110 6.04 -20.69 20.57
CA THR A 110 4.57 -20.71 20.44
C THR A 110 4.09 -19.93 19.21
N ASN A 111 2.78 -19.93 18.94
CA ASN A 111 2.24 -19.02 17.92
C ASN A 111 2.13 -17.60 18.50
N PHE A 112 2.35 -16.60 17.64
CA PHE A 112 2.24 -15.19 18.03
C PHE A 112 0.84 -14.83 18.52
N LYS A 113 -0.22 -15.41 17.94
CA LYS A 113 -1.60 -15.19 18.41
C LYS A 113 -1.88 -15.68 19.84
N ASP A 114 -1.05 -16.59 20.36
CA ASP A 114 -1.20 -17.20 21.69
C ASP A 114 -0.35 -16.47 22.73
N LEU A 115 0.37 -15.40 22.34
CA LEU A 115 1.18 -14.59 23.24
C LEU A 115 0.30 -13.55 23.96
N GLU A 116 0.45 -13.48 25.28
CA GLU A 116 -0.24 -12.52 26.14
C GLU A 116 0.55 -11.22 26.34
N THR A 117 1.86 -11.25 26.08
CA THR A 117 2.75 -10.11 26.25
C THR A 117 3.03 -9.41 24.93
N GLU A 118 3.23 -8.10 25.00
CA GLU A 118 3.67 -7.29 23.86
C GLU A 118 5.11 -7.64 23.45
N LEU A 119 5.39 -7.44 22.16
CA LEU A 119 6.67 -7.76 21.55
C LEU A 119 7.53 -6.51 21.42
N ILE A 120 8.79 -6.61 21.82
CA ILE A 120 9.79 -5.58 21.51
C ILE A 120 10.31 -5.86 20.10
N VAL A 121 9.81 -5.09 19.14
CA VAL A 121 10.26 -5.14 17.75
C VAL A 121 11.13 -3.92 17.49
N PRO A 122 12.41 -4.08 17.10
CA PRO A 122 13.25 -2.96 16.74
C PRO A 122 12.61 -2.08 15.66
N GLY A 123 12.85 -0.77 15.72
CA GLY A 123 12.23 0.21 14.84
C GLY A 123 10.81 0.65 15.22
N PHE A 124 10.11 -0.06 16.10
CA PHE A 124 8.83 0.39 16.65
C PHE A 124 9.03 1.26 17.90
N ILE A 125 8.23 2.33 18.01
CA ILE A 125 8.23 3.25 19.17
C ILE A 125 7.73 2.56 20.43
N ASN A 126 6.67 1.78 20.31
CA ASN A 126 6.04 1.11 21.42
C ASN A 126 6.17 -0.41 21.28
N PRO A 127 6.14 -1.16 22.38
CA PRO A 127 5.90 -2.60 22.33
C PRO A 127 4.66 -2.91 21.48
N VAL A 128 4.73 -4.00 20.72
CA VAL A 128 3.74 -4.33 19.70
C VAL A 128 2.87 -5.49 20.18
N PRO A 129 1.56 -5.28 20.37
CA PRO A 129 0.65 -6.37 20.64
C PRO A 129 0.68 -7.42 19.51
N PRO A 130 0.76 -8.73 19.80
CA PRO A 130 0.86 -9.75 18.76
C PRO A 130 -0.31 -9.75 17.76
N HIS A 131 -1.49 -9.28 18.17
CA HIS A 131 -2.69 -9.24 17.33
C HIS A 131 -2.69 -8.11 16.28
N VAL A 132 -1.82 -7.10 16.41
CA VAL A 132 -1.69 -6.03 15.40
C VAL A 132 -0.65 -6.36 14.32
N LEU A 133 0.12 -7.43 14.51
CA LEU A 133 1.03 -7.94 13.48
C LEU A 133 0.26 -8.48 12.28
N PRO A 134 0.91 -8.57 11.10
CA PRO A 134 0.26 -9.12 9.91
C PRO A 134 -0.37 -10.48 10.18
N SER A 135 -1.60 -10.68 9.71
CA SER A 135 -2.35 -11.93 9.96
C SER A 135 -1.61 -13.19 9.49
N GLY A 136 -0.71 -13.05 8.50
CA GLY A 136 0.17 -14.11 8.00
C GLY A 136 1.14 -14.65 9.05
N VAL A 137 1.58 -13.84 10.02
CA VAL A 137 2.54 -14.26 11.05
C VAL A 137 1.89 -14.81 12.32
N SER A 138 0.56 -14.72 12.42
CA SER A 138 -0.19 -15.08 13.63
C SER A 138 -0.02 -16.53 14.08
N SER A 139 0.21 -17.47 13.15
CA SER A 139 0.47 -18.88 13.44
C SER A 139 1.54 -19.46 12.54
N LYS A 140 2.46 -20.24 13.14
CA LYS A 140 3.56 -20.90 12.43
C LYS A 140 3.11 -21.89 11.35
N ARG A 141 1.84 -22.36 11.40
CA ARG A 141 1.25 -23.29 10.43
C ARG A 141 0.68 -22.59 9.18
N ARG A 142 0.58 -21.26 9.18
CA ARG A 142 0.04 -20.52 8.02
C ARG A 142 1.08 -20.43 6.93
N TYR A 143 0.65 -20.58 5.68
CA TYR A 143 1.51 -20.37 4.50
C TYR A 143 2.15 -18.98 4.48
N GLY A 144 1.41 -17.96 4.94
CA GLY A 144 1.97 -16.62 5.12
C GLY A 144 3.21 -16.61 6.01
N TYR A 145 3.22 -17.38 7.10
CA TYR A 145 4.33 -17.39 8.06
C TYR A 145 5.67 -17.74 7.41
N THR A 146 5.67 -18.81 6.59
CA THR A 146 6.86 -19.23 5.86
C THR A 146 7.30 -18.21 4.83
N TRP A 147 6.37 -17.47 4.24
CA TRP A 147 6.68 -16.35 3.34
C TRP A 147 7.44 -15.23 4.08
N TYR A 148 6.92 -14.78 5.22
CA TYR A 148 7.57 -13.74 6.04
C TYR A 148 9.00 -14.16 6.45
N LEU A 149 9.16 -15.40 6.88
CA LEU A 149 10.48 -15.95 7.23
C LEU A 149 11.43 -16.02 6.03
N TYR A 150 10.97 -16.56 4.91
CA TYR A 150 11.78 -16.71 3.71
C TYR A 150 12.26 -15.34 3.21
N HIS A 151 11.34 -14.40 3.00
CA HIS A 151 11.66 -13.07 2.49
C HIS A 151 12.49 -12.26 3.48
N GLY A 152 12.17 -12.29 4.78
CA GLY A 152 12.93 -11.58 5.82
C GLY A 152 14.39 -12.01 5.92
N ARG A 153 14.70 -13.30 5.66
CA ARG A 153 16.08 -13.80 5.55
C ARG A 153 16.74 -13.29 4.27
N ARG A 154 16.05 -13.44 3.14
CA ARG A 154 16.57 -13.12 1.80
C ARG A 154 16.83 -11.63 1.57
N PHE A 155 16.12 -10.73 2.25
CA PHE A 155 16.37 -9.29 2.14
C PHE A 155 17.81 -8.91 2.49
N LYS A 156 18.44 -9.64 3.43
CA LYS A 156 19.83 -9.41 3.83
C LYS A 156 20.87 -9.80 2.79
N GLU A 157 20.47 -10.53 1.75
CA GLU A 157 21.36 -10.97 0.66
C GLU A 157 21.47 -9.92 -0.46
N THR A 158 20.64 -8.87 -0.42
CA THR A 158 20.72 -7.76 -1.37
C THR A 158 21.88 -6.82 -1.04
N LYS A 159 22.39 -6.12 -2.07
CA LYS A 159 23.47 -5.14 -1.92
C LYS A 159 22.99 -3.82 -1.29
N GLY A 160 21.69 -3.57 -1.30
CA GLY A 160 21.07 -2.41 -0.67
C GLY A 160 19.55 -2.45 -0.80
N ILE A 161 18.88 -1.72 0.08
CA ILE A 161 17.43 -1.70 0.19
C ILE A 161 16.94 -0.25 0.07
N ASN A 162 16.19 0.03 -0.98
CA ASN A 162 15.49 1.30 -1.14
C ASN A 162 14.13 1.21 -0.45
N VAL A 163 13.74 2.25 0.28
CA VAL A 163 12.45 2.35 0.95
C VAL A 163 11.82 3.68 0.57
N ASN A 164 10.59 3.65 0.07
CA ASN A 164 9.83 4.84 -0.28
C ASN A 164 9.39 5.57 0.99
N THR A 165 10.29 6.29 1.66
CA THR A 165 10.07 6.99 2.93
C THR A 165 11.15 8.04 3.12
N PHE A 166 11.05 8.84 4.19
CA PHE A 166 12.05 9.84 4.57
C PHE A 166 12.31 9.79 6.08
N ALA A 167 13.48 10.27 6.51
CA ALA A 167 13.99 10.04 7.85
C ALA A 167 13.12 10.66 8.96
N GLU A 168 12.57 11.83 8.71
CA GLU A 168 11.73 12.59 9.64
C GLU A 168 10.38 11.90 9.89
N LEU A 169 9.88 11.11 8.94
CA LEU A 169 8.62 10.37 9.08
C LEU A 169 8.78 9.15 9.99
N GLU A 170 9.90 8.44 9.88
CA GLU A 170 10.13 7.17 10.58
C GLU A 170 11.50 7.12 11.29
N PRO A 171 11.83 8.09 12.17
CA PRO A 171 13.19 8.31 12.65
C PRO A 171 13.77 7.10 13.41
N GLN A 172 12.94 6.41 14.21
CA GLN A 172 13.40 5.25 14.97
C GLN A 172 13.65 4.02 14.09
N ALA A 173 12.80 3.78 13.10
CA ALA A 173 12.99 2.67 12.18
C ALA A 173 14.22 2.91 11.29
N VAL A 174 14.36 4.11 10.74
CA VAL A 174 15.53 4.50 9.94
C VAL A 174 16.82 4.42 10.77
N SER A 175 16.79 4.87 12.02
CA SER A 175 17.94 4.75 12.94
C SER A 175 18.33 3.29 13.18
N PHE A 176 17.37 2.41 13.49
CA PHE A 176 17.65 0.98 13.68
C PHE A 176 18.20 0.33 12.41
N LEU A 177 17.62 0.64 11.25
CA LEU A 177 18.03 0.09 9.95
C LEU A 177 19.42 0.57 9.52
N SER A 178 19.89 1.70 10.06
CA SER A 178 21.24 2.22 9.84
C SER A 178 22.29 1.57 10.74
N CYS A 179 21.90 0.78 11.75
CA CYS A 179 22.83 0.10 12.64
C CYS A 179 23.49 -1.11 11.94
N ASN A 180 24.82 -1.18 11.95
CA ASN A 180 25.58 -2.29 11.37
C ASN A 180 25.39 -3.60 12.17
N GLY A 181 24.40 -4.40 11.77
CA GLY A 181 24.09 -5.73 12.32
C GLY A 181 23.91 -6.80 11.23
N GLY A 182 24.61 -6.67 10.10
CA GLY A 182 24.41 -7.51 8.92
C GLY A 182 23.14 -7.17 8.12
N ILE A 183 22.63 -5.95 8.29
CA ILE A 183 21.58 -5.37 7.45
C ILE A 183 22.30 -4.65 6.28
N PRO A 184 21.90 -4.86 5.01
CA PRO A 184 22.43 -4.10 3.89
C PRO A 184 22.15 -2.60 4.05
N PRO A 185 22.92 -1.71 3.40
CA PRO A 185 22.62 -0.28 3.38
C PRO A 185 21.15 -0.02 3.00
N VAL A 186 20.45 0.72 3.85
CA VAL A 186 19.05 1.11 3.63
C VAL A 186 19.02 2.57 3.19
N TYR A 187 18.34 2.84 2.08
CA TYR A 187 18.20 4.16 1.47
C TYR A 187 16.74 4.60 1.51
N PRO A 188 16.35 5.51 2.41
CA PRO A 188 15.12 6.28 2.26
C PRO A 188 15.23 7.13 0.98
N VAL A 189 14.33 6.93 0.02
CA VAL A 189 14.41 7.58 -1.31
C VAL A 189 13.42 8.74 -1.49
N ASP A 190 12.95 9.31 -0.38
CA ASP A 190 11.85 10.28 -0.32
C ASP A 190 10.54 9.75 -0.95
N PRO A 191 9.39 10.42 -0.74
CA PRO A 191 8.12 9.99 -1.33
C PRO A 191 8.17 10.00 -2.86
N LEU A 192 8.30 8.83 -3.46
CA LEU A 192 8.12 8.60 -4.89
C LEU A 192 6.63 8.47 -5.19
N LEU A 193 6.05 9.55 -5.71
CA LEU A 193 4.61 9.70 -5.99
C LEU A 193 4.36 9.98 -7.48
N ASP A 194 3.31 9.36 -8.06
CA ASP A 194 2.83 9.73 -9.40
C ASP A 194 1.91 10.95 -9.32
N LEU A 195 2.49 12.13 -9.08
CA LEU A 195 1.75 13.37 -8.91
C LEU A 195 1.04 13.84 -10.19
N GLN A 196 1.49 13.36 -11.36
CA GLN A 196 0.93 13.72 -12.66
C GLN A 196 -0.15 12.73 -13.13
N GLY A 197 -0.37 11.64 -12.38
CA GLY A 197 -1.38 10.63 -12.69
C GLY A 197 -1.20 9.97 -14.06
N GLN A 198 0.03 9.96 -14.60
CA GLN A 198 0.27 9.49 -15.97
C GLN A 198 -0.06 8.00 -16.15
N MET A 199 -0.02 7.22 -15.07
CA MET A 199 -0.42 5.81 -15.11
C MET A 199 -1.94 5.59 -15.28
N HIS A 200 -2.76 6.64 -15.22
CA HIS A 200 -4.22 6.53 -15.19
C HIS A 200 -4.93 7.03 -16.46
N SER A 201 -4.22 7.06 -17.60
CA SER A 201 -4.71 7.56 -18.90
C SER A 201 -5.91 6.83 -19.54
N ARG A 202 -6.46 5.78 -18.89
CA ARG A 202 -7.63 5.01 -19.37
C ARG A 202 -8.92 5.32 -18.61
N LEU A 203 -9.02 6.51 -18.04
CA LEU A 203 -10.17 6.88 -17.24
C LEU A 203 -11.39 7.23 -18.08
N ASP A 204 -12.56 6.91 -17.55
CA ASP A 204 -13.79 7.58 -17.93
C ASP A 204 -13.74 9.01 -17.37
N GLN A 205 -13.09 9.91 -18.11
CA GLN A 205 -12.92 11.32 -17.74
C GLN A 205 -14.24 11.98 -17.35
N THR A 206 -15.35 11.56 -17.94
CA THR A 206 -16.68 12.13 -17.65
C THR A 206 -17.14 11.85 -16.21
N LYS A 207 -16.81 10.66 -15.66
CA LYS A 207 -17.13 10.31 -14.26
C LYS A 207 -16.26 11.05 -13.27
N PHE A 208 -14.98 11.26 -13.59
CA PHE A 208 -14.12 12.03 -12.70
C PHE A 208 -14.48 13.52 -12.70
N GLU A 209 -14.83 14.08 -13.87
CA GLU A 209 -15.33 15.46 -13.96
C GLU A 209 -16.56 15.72 -13.10
N SER A 210 -17.48 14.75 -12.97
CA SER A 210 -18.66 14.92 -12.10
C SER A 210 -18.28 14.94 -10.62
N VAL A 211 -17.35 14.08 -10.19
CA VAL A 211 -16.79 14.10 -8.82
C VAL A 211 -16.10 15.43 -8.55
N LYS A 212 -15.27 15.90 -9.49
CA LYS A 212 -14.58 17.18 -9.37
C LYS A 212 -15.55 18.35 -9.24
N ARG A 213 -16.56 18.44 -10.12
CA ARG A 213 -17.61 19.49 -10.01
C ARG A 213 -18.35 19.43 -8.68
N TRP A 214 -18.60 18.23 -8.14
CA TRP A 214 -19.23 18.11 -6.83
C TRP A 214 -18.32 18.65 -5.71
N LEU A 215 -17.03 18.33 -5.75
CA LEU A 215 -16.01 18.85 -4.82
C LEU A 215 -15.83 20.36 -4.94
N ASP A 216 -15.85 20.93 -6.15
CA ASP A 216 -15.75 22.38 -6.41
C ASP A 216 -16.88 23.17 -5.72
N ASN A 217 -18.03 22.52 -5.47
CA ASN A 217 -19.19 23.12 -4.80
C ASN A 217 -19.18 22.94 -3.27
N GLN A 218 -18.16 22.30 -2.70
CA GLN A 218 -18.02 22.14 -1.25
C GLN A 218 -17.12 23.23 -0.67
N PRO A 219 -17.37 23.69 0.58
CA PRO A 219 -16.43 24.55 1.28
C PRO A 219 -15.03 23.92 1.41
N PRO A 220 -13.97 24.73 1.52
CA PRO A 220 -12.62 24.23 1.79
C PRO A 220 -12.59 23.38 3.06
N SER A 221 -11.84 22.28 3.01
CA SER A 221 -11.64 21.34 4.12
C SER A 221 -12.92 20.84 4.79
N SER A 222 -14.05 20.74 4.07
CA SER A 222 -15.32 20.26 4.64
C SER A 222 -15.66 18.81 4.28
N VAL A 223 -14.93 18.21 3.34
CA VAL A 223 -15.22 16.87 2.82
C VAL A 223 -14.30 15.83 3.46
N VAL A 224 -14.89 14.76 3.99
CA VAL A 224 -14.14 13.57 4.36
C VAL A 224 -14.27 12.52 3.26
N TRP A 225 -13.12 12.08 2.73
CA TRP A 225 -13.08 11.06 1.70
C TRP A 225 -12.91 9.66 2.31
N LEU A 226 -13.82 8.75 1.98
CA LEU A 226 -13.79 7.35 2.39
C LEU A 226 -13.36 6.50 1.19
N CYS A 227 -12.11 6.01 1.23
CA CYS A 227 -11.58 5.06 0.24
C CYS A 227 -11.03 3.81 0.93
N PHE A 228 -11.80 2.73 0.88
CA PHE A 228 -11.44 1.48 1.54
C PHE A 228 -10.79 0.45 0.61
N GLY A 229 -10.56 0.81 -0.65
CA GLY A 229 -10.31 -0.17 -1.70
C GLY A 229 -11.49 -1.15 -1.82
N SER A 230 -11.20 -2.37 -2.29
CA SER A 230 -12.14 -3.46 -2.62
C SER A 230 -13.16 -3.92 -1.57
N PHE A 231 -13.10 -3.43 -0.32
CA PHE A 231 -13.97 -3.92 0.75
C PHE A 231 -14.33 -2.78 1.73
N GLY A 232 -15.48 -2.12 1.63
CA GLY A 232 -15.95 -1.06 2.56
C GLY A 232 -17.28 -1.40 3.25
N SER A 233 -17.56 -0.78 4.40
CA SER A 233 -18.86 -0.84 5.12
C SER A 233 -19.23 0.57 5.59
N PHE A 234 -20.53 0.89 5.67
CA PHE A 234 -21.07 2.25 5.75
C PHE A 234 -21.52 2.66 7.16
N GLY A 235 -21.35 3.96 7.47
CA GLY A 235 -21.89 4.62 8.66
C GLY A 235 -22.46 6.00 8.31
N ARG A 236 -23.27 6.59 9.20
CA ARG A 236 -23.86 7.93 9.04
C ARG A 236 -22.94 9.00 9.66
N SER A 237 -22.74 10.14 8.99
CA SER A 237 -22.14 11.35 9.59
C SER A 237 -22.99 12.60 9.30
N GLY A 238 -22.70 13.70 10.02
CA GLY A 238 -23.27 15.03 9.78
C GLY A 238 -22.52 15.88 8.74
N HIS A 239 -21.40 15.40 8.20
CA HIS A 239 -20.50 16.15 7.31
C HIS A 239 -20.58 15.64 5.86
N PRO A 240 -20.22 16.47 4.86
CA PRO A 240 -20.04 16.01 3.48
C PRO A 240 -19.09 14.82 3.37
N ILE A 241 -19.53 13.72 2.76
CA ILE A 241 -18.70 12.54 2.53
C ILE A 241 -18.60 12.20 1.04
N LEU A 242 -17.37 11.91 0.57
CA LEU A 242 -17.14 11.22 -0.70
C LEU A 242 -16.88 9.73 -0.44
N TRP A 243 -17.66 8.83 -1.04
CA TRP A 243 -17.46 7.37 -0.96
C TRP A 243 -16.89 6.83 -2.27
N SER A 244 -15.65 6.36 -2.27
CA SER A 244 -15.11 5.59 -3.41
C SER A 244 -15.28 4.09 -3.16
N LEU A 245 -16.17 3.46 -3.95
CA LEU A 245 -16.57 2.06 -3.77
C LEU A 245 -16.25 1.22 -5.01
N ARG A 246 -15.51 0.13 -4.82
CA ARG A 246 -15.09 -0.79 -5.88
C ARG A 246 -15.48 -2.22 -5.57
N GLN A 247 -15.83 -2.97 -6.60
CA GLN A 247 -16.09 -4.41 -6.50
C GLN A 247 -14.82 -5.14 -6.08
N PRO A 248 -14.90 -6.06 -5.11
CA PRO A 248 -13.75 -6.85 -4.75
C PRO A 248 -13.28 -7.74 -5.89
N SER A 249 -11.99 -7.68 -6.19
CA SER A 249 -11.40 -8.58 -7.17
C SER A 249 -11.27 -10.00 -6.63
N ARG A 250 -11.43 -10.98 -7.53
CA ARG A 250 -11.13 -12.39 -7.26
C ARG A 250 -9.75 -12.70 -7.84
N GLY A 251 -8.77 -12.98 -6.98
CA GLY A 251 -7.39 -13.28 -7.41
C GLY A 251 -6.56 -12.02 -7.69
N PHE A 252 -5.71 -12.05 -8.73
CA PHE A 252 -4.81 -10.94 -9.12
C PHE A 252 -5.44 -9.94 -10.10
N SER A 253 -6.75 -10.04 -10.37
CA SER A 253 -7.41 -9.02 -11.19
C SER A 253 -7.46 -7.68 -10.45
N SER A 254 -7.36 -6.60 -11.21
CA SER A 254 -7.65 -5.27 -10.65
C SER A 254 -9.11 -5.23 -10.20
N PRO A 255 -9.42 -4.57 -9.07
CA PRO A 255 -10.81 -4.30 -8.70
C PRO A 255 -11.53 -3.58 -9.85
N THR A 256 -12.84 -3.75 -9.95
CA THR A 256 -13.70 -3.10 -10.94
C THR A 256 -14.68 -2.16 -10.25
N ASP A 257 -15.32 -1.28 -11.01
CA ASP A 257 -16.36 -0.42 -10.46
C ASP A 257 -17.69 -1.18 -10.45
N TYR A 258 -18.57 -0.85 -9.51
CA TYR A 258 -19.94 -1.36 -9.53
C TYR A 258 -20.69 -0.78 -10.73
N VAL A 259 -21.43 -1.63 -11.45
CA VAL A 259 -22.35 -1.17 -12.51
C VAL A 259 -23.52 -0.40 -11.88
N ASN A 260 -24.07 -0.94 -10.80
CA ASN A 260 -24.99 -0.24 -9.91
C ASN A 260 -24.43 -0.27 -8.47
N HIS A 261 -24.15 0.91 -7.90
CA HIS A 261 -23.65 1.02 -6.53
C HIS A 261 -24.64 0.52 -5.47
N GLU A 262 -25.96 0.49 -5.77
CA GLU A 262 -26.99 -0.02 -4.87
C GLU A 262 -26.79 -1.50 -4.51
N GLU A 263 -26.16 -2.30 -5.39
CA GLU A 263 -25.87 -3.72 -5.12
C GLU A 263 -24.94 -3.92 -3.92
N ALA A 264 -24.16 -2.90 -3.58
CA ALA A 264 -23.20 -2.92 -2.49
C ALA A 264 -23.65 -2.12 -1.26
N LEU A 265 -24.82 -1.47 -1.35
CA LEU A 265 -25.29 -0.50 -0.37
C LEU A 265 -26.60 -0.99 0.28
N PRO A 266 -26.86 -0.60 1.54
CA PRO A 266 -28.18 -0.79 2.13
C PRO A 266 -29.26 -0.08 1.31
N GLU A 267 -30.46 -0.67 1.24
CA GLU A 267 -31.60 -0.09 0.53
C GLU A 267 -31.86 1.37 0.94
N GLY A 268 -32.10 2.24 -0.04
CA GLY A 268 -32.33 3.68 0.14
C GLY A 268 -31.12 4.48 0.64
N PHE A 269 -29.91 3.92 0.63
CA PHE A 269 -28.70 4.64 1.08
C PHE A 269 -28.40 5.86 0.21
N LEU A 270 -28.47 5.72 -1.11
CA LEU A 270 -28.19 6.82 -2.04
C LEU A 270 -29.14 7.99 -1.79
N ASP A 271 -30.44 7.73 -1.73
CA ASP A 271 -31.45 8.77 -1.46
C ASP A 271 -31.22 9.47 -0.12
N ARG A 272 -30.91 8.71 0.94
CA ARG A 272 -30.67 9.27 2.28
C ARG A 272 -29.38 10.08 2.39
N THR A 273 -28.44 9.92 1.45
CA THR A 273 -27.12 10.56 1.49
C THR A 273 -26.90 11.59 0.38
N ALA A 274 -27.79 11.68 -0.60
CA ALA A 274 -27.64 12.51 -1.80
C ALA A 274 -27.39 14.00 -1.52
N GLU A 275 -27.98 14.56 -0.46
CA GLU A 275 -27.77 15.97 -0.09
C GLU A 275 -26.42 16.22 0.61
N ARG A 276 -25.77 15.17 1.11
CA ARG A 276 -24.62 15.26 2.03
C ARG A 276 -23.42 14.46 1.57
N GLY A 277 -23.43 13.92 0.36
CA GLY A 277 -22.31 13.14 -0.11
C GLY A 277 -22.50 12.56 -1.49
N LEU A 278 -21.40 12.04 -2.02
CA LEU A 278 -21.33 11.48 -3.36
C LEU A 278 -20.75 10.08 -3.29
N VAL A 279 -21.42 9.12 -3.92
CA VAL A 279 -20.88 7.77 -4.13
C VAL A 279 -20.31 7.70 -5.55
N CYS A 280 -19.05 7.29 -5.65
CA CYS A 280 -18.35 7.14 -6.91
C CYS A 280 -17.58 5.81 -6.98
N GLY A 281 -17.17 5.44 -8.19
CA GLY A 281 -16.26 4.32 -8.44
C GLY A 281 -14.81 4.69 -8.17
N TRP A 282 -13.92 4.22 -9.04
CA TRP A 282 -12.52 4.64 -9.01
C TRP A 282 -12.40 6.15 -9.26
N VAL A 283 -11.48 6.80 -8.54
CA VAL A 283 -11.12 8.21 -8.71
C VAL A 283 -9.59 8.37 -8.66
N PRO A 284 -9.02 9.36 -9.37
CA PRO A 284 -7.59 9.64 -9.31
C PRO A 284 -7.25 10.19 -7.91
N GLN A 285 -6.68 9.32 -7.07
CA GLN A 285 -6.46 9.56 -5.65
C GLN A 285 -5.67 10.84 -5.38
N VAL A 286 -4.58 11.07 -6.14
CA VAL A 286 -3.75 12.28 -6.06
C VAL A 286 -4.58 13.54 -6.31
N GLU A 287 -5.43 13.55 -7.34
CA GLU A 287 -6.25 14.72 -7.67
C GLU A 287 -7.33 14.98 -6.63
N VAL A 288 -7.91 13.93 -6.04
CA VAL A 288 -8.86 14.06 -4.94
C VAL A 288 -8.16 14.61 -3.69
N LEU A 289 -7.05 14.02 -3.27
CA LEU A 289 -6.30 14.47 -2.09
C LEU A 289 -5.76 15.91 -2.24
N ALA A 290 -5.42 16.32 -3.47
CA ALA A 290 -5.00 17.68 -3.77
C ALA A 290 -6.16 18.70 -3.75
N HIS A 291 -7.41 18.26 -3.76
CA HIS A 291 -8.56 19.15 -3.89
C HIS A 291 -8.82 19.92 -2.59
N PRO A 292 -8.95 21.27 -2.61
CA PRO A 292 -9.08 22.09 -1.40
C PRO A 292 -10.27 21.73 -0.49
N ALA A 293 -11.34 21.19 -1.06
CA ALA A 293 -12.50 20.73 -0.30
C ALA A 293 -12.22 19.52 0.60
N ILE A 294 -11.20 18.71 0.30
CA ILE A 294 -10.87 17.54 1.13
C ILE A 294 -10.22 18.02 2.44
N GLY A 295 -10.89 17.74 3.54
CA GLY A 295 -10.41 18.01 4.90
C GLY A 295 -9.97 16.77 5.65
N GLY A 296 -10.29 15.57 5.15
CA GLY A 296 -9.91 14.32 5.82
C GLY A 296 -9.97 13.10 4.92
N PHE A 297 -9.13 12.11 5.22
CA PHE A 297 -9.03 10.86 4.48
C PHE A 297 -9.20 9.64 5.38
N VAL A 298 -10.29 8.91 5.21
CA VAL A 298 -10.49 7.61 5.84
C VAL A 298 -9.91 6.53 4.92
N SER A 299 -8.83 5.89 5.38
CA SER A 299 -8.02 5.00 4.56
C SER A 299 -7.80 3.64 5.21
N HIS A 300 -7.49 2.66 4.36
CA HIS A 300 -6.93 1.38 4.78
C HIS A 300 -5.42 1.46 5.11
N CYS A 301 -4.80 2.63 4.90
CA CYS A 301 -3.41 2.93 5.20
C CYS A 301 -2.39 2.07 4.43
N GLY A 302 -2.72 1.72 3.18
CA GLY A 302 -1.72 1.30 2.22
C GLY A 302 -0.65 2.38 2.05
N TRP A 303 0.61 2.00 1.93
CA TRP A 303 1.72 2.93 2.10
C TRP A 303 1.74 4.08 1.08
N ASN A 304 1.44 3.80 -0.19
CA ASN A 304 1.32 4.83 -1.22
C ASN A 304 0.22 5.86 -0.86
N SER A 305 -0.99 5.39 -0.49
CA SER A 305 -2.08 6.27 -0.04
C SER A 305 -1.71 7.10 1.18
N THR A 306 -0.92 6.54 2.10
CA THR A 306 -0.42 7.27 3.27
C THR A 306 0.53 8.39 2.85
N LEU A 307 1.51 8.11 1.98
CA LEU A 307 2.45 9.11 1.49
C LEU A 307 1.77 10.20 0.67
N GLU A 308 0.81 9.85 -0.19
CA GLU A 308 0.04 10.83 -0.96
C GLU A 308 -0.77 11.75 -0.03
N SER A 309 -1.39 11.21 1.00
CA SER A 309 -2.14 12.01 1.98
C SER A 309 -1.22 12.94 2.79
N ILE A 310 -0.03 12.45 3.18
CA ILE A 310 0.99 13.27 3.85
C ILE A 310 1.45 14.40 2.92
N TRP A 311 1.70 14.11 1.65
CA TRP A 311 2.13 15.09 0.65
C TRP A 311 1.14 16.26 0.52
N PHE A 312 -0.17 15.96 0.49
CA PHE A 312 -1.22 16.98 0.44
C PHE A 312 -1.69 17.46 1.80
N CYS A 313 -1.01 17.09 2.89
CA CYS A 313 -1.33 17.48 4.27
C CYS A 313 -2.78 17.13 4.69
N VAL A 314 -3.36 16.06 4.15
CA VAL A 314 -4.70 15.60 4.50
C VAL A 314 -4.61 14.63 5.70
N PRO A 315 -5.29 14.91 6.83
CA PRO A 315 -5.33 14.02 7.98
C PRO A 315 -5.92 12.65 7.66
N ILE A 316 -5.34 11.58 8.22
CA ILE A 316 -5.77 10.19 7.97
C ILE A 316 -6.47 9.60 9.19
N ALA A 317 -7.67 9.04 8.98
CA ALA A 317 -8.30 8.12 9.92
C ALA A 317 -8.14 6.67 9.48
N VAL A 318 -7.57 5.84 10.36
CA VAL A 318 -7.27 4.43 10.07
C VAL A 318 -8.54 3.58 10.21
N ARG A 319 -8.90 2.84 9.15
CA ARG A 319 -10.07 1.96 9.13
C ARG A 319 -10.14 0.96 10.29
N MET A 320 -9.02 0.41 10.77
CA MET A 320 -9.03 -0.54 11.90
C MET A 320 -9.60 0.11 13.16
N ARG A 321 -9.25 1.37 13.44
CA ARG A 321 -9.90 2.14 14.52
C ARG A 321 -11.39 2.29 14.28
N ILE A 322 -11.83 2.54 13.04
CA ILE A 322 -13.25 2.63 12.69
C ILE A 322 -13.99 1.30 12.87
N LYS A 323 -13.39 0.15 12.52
CA LYS A 323 -13.99 -1.17 12.74
C LYS A 323 -14.09 -1.52 14.22
N GLU A 324 -13.04 -1.25 15.00
CA GLU A 324 -13.07 -1.44 16.45
C GLU A 324 -14.07 -0.51 17.11
N MET A 325 -14.13 0.75 16.67
CA MET A 325 -15.16 1.72 17.07
C MET A 325 -16.55 1.23 16.65
N GLN A 326 -16.73 0.70 15.45
CA GLN A 326 -18.01 0.14 14.98
C GLN A 326 -18.42 -1.09 15.79
N GLU A 327 -17.50 -2.01 16.13
CA GLU A 327 -17.84 -3.21 16.90
C GLU A 327 -18.14 -2.87 18.37
N LYS A 328 -17.35 -1.97 18.98
CA LYS A 328 -17.67 -1.38 20.28
C LYS A 328 -19.02 -0.65 20.23
N SER A 329 -19.26 0.15 19.20
CA SER A 329 -20.51 0.89 19.01
C SER A 329 -21.69 0.01 18.67
N LYS A 330 -21.50 -1.14 17.99
CA LYS A 330 -22.53 -2.13 17.70
C LYS A 330 -22.95 -2.87 18.96
N LYS A 331 -21.99 -3.13 19.85
CA LYS A 331 -22.25 -3.61 21.22
C LYS A 331 -23.00 -2.57 22.04
N THR A 332 -22.60 -1.29 21.98
CA THR A 332 -23.33 -0.18 22.63
C THR A 332 -24.72 0.08 22.01
N LEU A 333 -24.91 -0.20 20.70
CA LEU A 333 -26.19 -0.11 20.01
C LEU A 333 -27.21 -1.14 20.55
N MET A 334 -26.72 -2.33 20.93
CA MET A 334 -27.53 -3.38 21.57
C MET A 334 -27.89 -3.01 23.01
N ASP A 335 -27.10 -2.13 23.64
CA ASP A 335 -27.28 -1.63 25.02
C ASP A 335 -27.82 -0.17 25.10
N GLY A 336 -28.24 0.44 23.97
CA GLY A 336 -28.97 1.72 23.94
C GLY A 336 -28.17 3.02 23.71
N GLY A 337 -26.98 3.01 23.09
CA GLY A 337 -26.17 4.21 22.82
C GLY A 337 -25.34 4.19 21.52
N SER A 338 -25.10 5.38 20.95
CA SER A 338 -24.92 5.68 19.51
C SER A 338 -23.57 5.37 18.83
N SER A 339 -23.61 4.69 17.68
CA SER A 339 -22.50 4.59 16.70
C SER A 339 -22.26 5.87 15.88
N PHE A 340 -23.23 6.79 15.89
CA PHE A 340 -23.23 8.06 15.16
C PHE A 340 -22.25 9.07 15.75
N ILE A 341 -22.24 9.24 17.07
CA ILE A 341 -21.39 10.21 17.78
C ILE A 341 -19.90 9.90 17.56
N SER A 342 -19.50 8.63 17.53
CA SER A 342 -18.09 8.25 17.41
C SER A 342 -17.50 8.56 16.03
N LEU A 343 -18.25 8.37 14.95
CA LEU A 343 -17.81 8.73 13.59
C LEU A 343 -17.89 10.24 13.37
N GLU A 344 -18.91 10.90 13.92
CA GLU A 344 -19.02 12.36 13.89
C GLU A 344 -17.89 13.03 14.70
N CYS A 345 -17.56 12.55 15.90
CA CYS A 345 -16.42 13.04 16.68
C CYS A 345 -15.09 12.81 15.96
N LEU A 346 -14.89 11.63 15.35
CA LEU A 346 -13.69 11.37 14.55
C LEU A 346 -13.58 12.34 13.37
N ILE A 347 -14.70 12.61 12.69
CA ILE A 347 -14.73 13.57 11.58
C ILE A 347 -14.49 15.00 12.09
N LYS A 348 -15.12 15.42 13.19
CA LYS A 348 -14.89 16.72 13.84
C LYS A 348 -13.44 16.92 14.26
N GLU A 349 -12.82 15.88 14.84
CA GLU A 349 -11.39 15.86 15.16
C GLU A 349 -10.52 15.98 13.89
N MET A 350 -10.87 15.30 12.81
CA MET A 350 -10.15 15.41 11.53
C MET A 350 -10.28 16.79 10.89
N LEU A 351 -11.46 17.42 11.01
CA LEU A 351 -11.77 18.71 10.42
C LEU A 351 -11.41 19.92 11.32
N ASN A 352 -10.87 19.67 12.52
CA ASN A 352 -10.62 20.69 13.55
C ASN A 352 -11.87 21.52 13.94
N GLU A 353 -13.06 20.92 13.84
CA GLU A 353 -14.33 21.53 14.25
C GLU A 353 -14.64 21.15 15.70
N ASN A 354 -14.23 21.97 16.68
CA ASN A 354 -14.57 21.80 18.10
C ASN A 354 -15.98 22.31 18.43
#